data_AF-A0A960HN61-F1
#
_entry.id   AF-A0A960HN61-F1
#
_cell.length_a   1.000
_cell.length_b   1.000
_cell.length_c   1.000
_cell.angle_alpha   90.00
_cell.angle_beta   90.00
_cell.angle_gamma   90.00
#
_symmetry.space_group_name_H-M   'P 1'
#
loop_
_entity.id
_entity.type
_entity.pdbx_description
1 polymer ?
#
loop_
_entity_poly.entity_id
_entity_poly.type
_entity_poly.pdbx_seq_one_letter_code
_entity_poly.pdbx_strand_id
1 'polypeptide(L)' 'ALTLFAERGVEATSLDAVAAEVGVRKQTLLYWFGSKEQLLFGVVDHAVAELGDELSAAALGAGPTLEARVR' A
#
# COMPACT_ATOMS: atom_id res chain seq x y z
N ALA A 1 4.69 5.45 -3.08
CA ALA A 1 3.55 5.65 -4.01
C ALA A 1 2.22 5.84 -3.28
N LEU A 2 1.86 4.98 -2.31
CA LEU A 2 0.62 5.11 -1.52
C LEU A 2 0.43 6.52 -0.94
N THR A 3 1.47 7.07 -0.29
CA THR A 3 1.46 8.42 0.29
C THR A 3 1.09 9.49 -0.74
N LEU A 4 1.68 9.47 -1.94
CA LEU A 4 1.37 10.43 -3.00
C LEU A 4 -0.10 10.36 -3.40
N PHE A 5 -0.62 9.15 -3.61
CA PHE A 5 -2.04 8.95 -3.95
C PHE A 5 -2.97 9.40 -2.80
N ALA A 6 -2.60 9.14 -1.54
CA ALA A 6 -3.40 9.52 -0.38
C ALA A 6 -3.42 11.04 -0.14
N GLU A 7 -2.27 11.71 -0.28
CA GLU A 7 -2.14 13.14 -0.01
C GLU A 7 -2.68 14.02 -1.15
N ARG A 8 -2.50 13.58 -2.40
CA ARG A 8 -2.78 14.40 -3.59
C ARG A 8 -4.02 13.92 -4.33
N GLY A 9 -4.53 12.74 -4.02
CA GLY A 9 -5.55 12.05 -4.78
C GLY A 9 -4.99 11.37 -6.04
N VAL A 10 -5.81 10.50 -6.61
CA VAL A 10 -5.43 9.72 -7.81
C VAL A 10 -5.15 10.65 -8.97
N GLU A 11 -6.11 11.49 -9.37
CA GLU A 11 -6.01 12.35 -10.56
C GLU A 11 -4.76 13.24 -10.56
N ALA A 12 -4.46 13.92 -9.45
CA ALA A 12 -3.32 14.83 -9.35
C ALA A 12 -1.95 14.13 -9.23
N THR A 13 -1.92 12.82 -9.04
CA THR A 13 -0.67 12.05 -8.96
C THR A 13 -0.24 11.57 -10.34
N SER A 14 0.87 12.08 -10.86
CA SER A 14 1.44 11.62 -12.14
C SER A 14 2.43 10.47 -11.95
N LEU A 15 2.59 9.63 -12.97
CA LEU A 15 3.62 8.58 -12.97
C LEU A 15 5.04 9.15 -12.91
N ASP A 16 5.26 10.37 -13.41
CA ASP A 16 6.54 11.06 -13.30
C ASP A 16 6.84 11.46 -11.84
N ALA A 17 5.84 11.97 -11.11
CA ALA A 17 5.98 12.29 -9.69
C ALA A 17 6.26 11.03 -8.85
N VAL A 18 5.57 9.92 -9.14
CA VAL A 18 5.82 8.65 -8.46
C VAL A 18 7.22 8.12 -8.77
N ALA A 19 7.64 8.17 -10.03
CA ALA A 19 8.97 7.71 -10.45
C ALA A 19 10.10 8.50 -9.78
N ALA A 20 9.94 9.83 -9.68
CA ALA A 20 10.88 10.69 -8.98
C ALA A 20 10.99 10.35 -7.49
N GLU A 21 9.85 10.14 -6.82
CA GLU A 21 9.79 9.80 -5.39
C GLU A 21 10.50 8.47 -5.08
N VAL A 22 10.29 7.44 -5.91
CA VAL A 22 10.89 6.11 -5.69
C VAL A 22 12.24 5.92 -6.37
N GLY A 23 12.80 6.97 -6.99
CA GLY A 23 14.14 6.95 -7.59
C GLY A 23 14.28 6.07 -8.85
N VAL A 24 13.21 5.89 -9.63
CA VAL A 24 13.24 5.10 -10.88
C VAL A 24 12.81 5.95 -12.08
N ARG A 25 12.93 5.38 -13.28
CA ARG A 25 12.40 6.01 -14.50
C ARG A 25 10.92 5.67 -14.64
N LYS A 26 10.11 6.59 -15.18
CA LYS A 26 8.70 6.32 -15.52
C LYS A 26 8.51 5.06 -16.38
N GLN A 27 9.42 4.81 -17.31
CA GLN A 27 9.38 3.61 -18.15
C GLN A 27 9.52 2.31 -17.34
N THR A 28 10.25 2.34 -16.22
CA THR A 28 10.35 1.20 -15.30
C THR A 28 8.98 0.93 -14.65
N LEU A 29 8.27 1.96 -14.19
CA LEU A 29 6.91 1.79 -13.66
C LEU A 29 5.94 1.24 -14.71
N LEU A 30 5.97 1.79 -15.93
CA LEU A 30 5.09 1.34 -17.01
C LEU A 30 5.41 -0.08 -17.47
N TYR A 31 6.67 -0.52 -17.38
CA TYR A 31 7.03 -1.92 -17.66
C TYR A 31 6.39 -2.89 -16.66
N TRP A 32 6.39 -2.56 -15.37
CA TRP A 32 5.86 -3.45 -14.32
C TRP A 32 4.35 -3.40 -14.17
N PHE A 33 3.74 -2.21 -14.29
CA PHE A 33 2.32 -2.02 -13.99
C PHE A 33 1.48 -1.74 -15.23
N GLY A 34 2.04 -1.29 -16.35
CA GLY A 34 1.30 -1.02 -17.58
C GLY A 34 0.46 0.27 -17.57
N SER A 35 -0.10 0.70 -16.43
CA SER A 35 -0.82 1.97 -16.30
C SER A 35 -0.75 2.57 -14.88
N LYS A 36 -1.25 3.80 -14.72
CA LYS A 36 -1.39 4.47 -13.42
C LYS A 36 -2.41 3.77 -12.53
N GLU A 37 -3.51 3.30 -13.11
CA GLU A 37 -4.58 2.57 -12.43
C GLU A 37 -4.06 1.21 -11.94
N GLN A 38 -3.33 0.48 -12.78
CA GLN A 38 -2.70 -0.77 -12.38
C GLN A 38 -1.64 -0.59 -11.29
N LEU A 39 -0.86 0.50 -11.34
CA LEU A 39 0.03 0.87 -10.24
C LEU A 39 -0.76 1.16 -8.96
N LEU A 40 -1.87 1.90 -9.04
CA LEU A 40 -2.72 2.20 -7.89
C LEU A 40 -3.26 0.91 -7.26
N PHE A 41 -3.80 -0.01 -8.06
CA PHE A 41 -4.30 -1.29 -7.57
C PHE A 41 -3.19 -2.09 -6.88
N GLY A 42 -2.02 -2.25 -7.52
CA GLY A 42 -0.91 -2.96 -6.90
C GLY A 42 -0.43 -2.32 -5.59
N VAL A 43 -0.45 -0.99 -5.49
CA VAL A 43 -0.10 -0.28 -4.26
C VAL A 43 -1.14 -0.50 -3.15
N VAL A 44 -2.43 -0.50 -3.49
CA VAL A 44 -3.52 -0.76 -2.52
C VAL A 44 -3.49 -2.21 -2.06
N ASP A 45 -3.36 -3.16 -2.98
CA ASP A 45 -3.28 -4.59 -2.67
C ASP A 45 -2.11 -4.88 -1.73
N HIS A 46 -0.95 -4.27 -2.00
CA HIS A 46 0.21 -4.38 -1.13
C HIS A 46 -0.05 -3.82 0.27
N ALA A 47 -0.63 -2.62 0.37
CA ALA A 47 -0.93 -2.00 1.66
C ALA A 47 -1.96 -2.80 2.49
N VAL A 48 -2.97 -3.37 1.83
CA VAL A 48 -3.97 -4.23 2.48
C VAL A 48 -3.33 -5.53 2.96
N ALA A 49 -2.44 -6.12 2.17
CA ALA A 49 -1.70 -7.33 2.57
C ALA A 49 -0.82 -7.05 3.80
N GLU A 50 -0.04 -5.98 3.80
CA GLU A 50 0.79 -5.58 4.95
C GLU A 50 -0.04 -5.36 6.21
N LEU A 51 -1.18 -4.66 6.10
CA LEU A 51 -2.10 -4.47 7.21
C LEU A 51 -2.68 -5.81 7.71
N GLY A 52 -3.04 -6.71 6.80
CA GLY A 52 -3.55 -8.04 7.15
C GLY A 52 -2.52 -8.89 7.90
N ASP A 53 -1.25 -8.82 7.48
CA ASP A 53 -0.13 -9.51 8.12
C ASP A 53 0.12 -8.96 9.54
N GLU A 54 0.14 -7.63 9.71
CA GLU A 54 0.28 -6.99 11.02
C GLU A 54 -0.87 -7.34 11.97
N LEU A 55 -2.11 -7.29 11.50
CA LEU A 55 -3.28 -7.65 12.29
C LEU A 55 -3.26 -9.13 12.70
N SER A 56 -2.85 -10.02 11.78
CA SER A 56 -2.72 -11.45 12.04
C SER A 56 -1.63 -11.73 13.07
N ALA A 57 -0.48 -11.07 12.94
CA ALA A 57 0.62 -11.16 13.90
C ALA A 57 0.20 -10.66 15.29
N ALA A 58 -0.52 -9.54 15.35
CA ALA A 58 -1.04 -9.00 16.61
C ALA A 58 -2.06 -9.94 17.27
N ALA A 59 -2.97 -10.54 16.49
CA ALA A 59 -3.95 -11.50 17.00
C ALA A 59 -3.29 -12.77 17.56
N LEU A 60 -2.26 -13.29 16.89
CA LEU A 60 -1.50 -14.47 17.34
C LEU A 60 -0.60 -14.15 18.54
N GLY A 61 -0.08 -12.92 18.63
CA GLY A 61 0.68 -12.43 19.78
C GLY A 61 -0.18 -12.11 21.02
N ALA A 62 -1.47 -11.86 20.83
CA ALA A 62 -2.43 -11.49 21.87
C ALA A 62 -3.07 -12.68 22.62
N GLY A 63 -2.42 -13.85 22.64
CA GLY A 63 -2.92 -15.07 23.32
C GLY A 63 -3.51 -14.84 24.72
N PRO A 64 -4.29 -15.79 25.25
CA PRO A 64 -5.68 -15.74 25.82
C PRO A 64 -6.19 -14.49 26.57
N THR A 65 -5.55 -13.33 26.44
CA THR A 65 -5.81 -12.13 27.23
C THR A 65 -7.03 -11.37 26.71
N LEU A 66 -7.42 -11.59 25.44
CA LEU A 66 -8.64 -11.02 24.86
C LEU A 66 -9.92 -11.65 25.43
N GLU A 67 -9.91 -12.95 25.81
CA GLU A 67 -11.10 -13.59 26.43
C GLU A 67 -11.41 -13.01 27.82
N ALA A 68 -10.40 -12.50 28.53
CA ALA A 68 -10.54 -11.91 29.86
C ALA A 68 -11.01 -10.44 29.85
N ARG A 69 -11.03 -9.76 28.69
CA ARG A 69 -11.34 -8.32 28.58
C ARG A 69 -12.67 -8.00 27.88
N VAL A 70 -13.38 -9.02 27.39
CA VAL A 70 -14.68 -8.87 26.70
C VAL A 70 -15.85 -9.40 27.56
N ARG A 71 -15.59 -9.84 28.80
CA ARG A 71 -16.60 -10.18 29.82
C ARG A 71 -16.65 -9.08 30.88
#